data_AF-A0A401RBV5-F1
#
_entry.id   AF-A0A401RBV5-F1
#
_cell.length_a   1.000
_cell.length_b   1.000
_cell.length_c   1.000
_cell.angle_alpha   90.00
_cell.angle_beta   90.00
_cell.angle_gamma   90.00
#
_symmetry.space_group_name_H-M   'P 1'
#
loop_
_entity.id
_entity.type
_entity.pdbx_description
1 polymer ?
#
loop_
_entity_poly.entity_id
_entity_poly.type
_entity_poly.pdbx_seq_one_letter_code
_entity_poly.pdbx_strand_id
1 'polypeptide(L)'
;MTTPVSPDGPPSAGPQVPERDPWAPPATEDAAAPTPAPPYPAPTWGRRPTNGMPIAALVLGLVGMVLGLFIVLFWLSWLPALLAVIFGGVGLSQVRAGRATSKGMALAGVVTGILGLVMAAAAGVFTVVIVKEAVDDARREVKEVTDEASRKAEAAEKEAAAEKARHLTFGQPYAFGDGLKVTVVKPEPFTPDAFASGHAEGNKAFQVTITVENTGSKRASITTGLPDVNDADGASTQLVIDGSGRQKVLDGYLLPGRKAVGVYAFSLPPGAADRMEVEFTPDVAKWDDAYWSGPTS
;
A
#
# COMPACT_ATOMS: atom_id res chain seq x y z
N MET A 1 -103.90 -2.19 64.64
CA MET A 1 -103.10 -1.00 64.27
C MET A 1 -102.40 -1.34 62.95
N THR A 2 -102.98 -0.93 61.81
CA THR A 2 -102.61 0.28 61.01
C THR A 2 -101.30 0.07 60.24
N THR A 3 -101.31 -0.41 59.00
CA THR A 3 -101.52 0.26 57.68
C THR A 3 -100.22 0.74 56.99
N PRO A 4 -100.17 0.80 55.64
CA PRO A 4 -98.97 0.70 54.78
C PRO A 4 -98.61 2.03 54.06
N VAL A 5 -97.87 1.96 52.92
CA VAL A 5 -97.54 2.98 51.86
C VAL A 5 -96.08 3.51 51.94
N SER A 6 -95.26 3.71 50.89
CA SER A 6 -95.40 3.82 49.41
C SER A 6 -94.10 3.44 48.66
N PRO A 7 -94.16 3.08 47.35
CA PRO A 7 -93.04 3.00 46.41
C PRO A 7 -93.08 4.14 45.36
N ASP A 8 -91.94 4.78 45.05
CA ASP A 8 -91.81 5.68 43.88
C ASP A 8 -90.35 5.79 43.38
N GLY A 9 -90.16 5.52 42.09
CA GLY A 9 -88.91 5.74 41.35
C GLY A 9 -89.15 5.50 39.84
N PRO A 10 -89.00 6.50 38.96
CA PRO A 10 -89.52 6.46 37.58
C PRO A 10 -88.65 5.67 36.58
N PRO A 11 -89.22 5.19 35.47
CA PRO A 11 -88.50 4.50 34.39
C PRO A 11 -87.97 5.50 33.35
N SER A 12 -86.68 5.44 33.03
CA SER A 12 -86.09 6.25 31.96
C SER A 12 -85.85 5.41 30.71
N ALA A 13 -86.52 5.82 29.64
CA ALA A 13 -86.58 5.18 28.33
C ALA A 13 -85.21 5.05 27.63
N GLY A 14 -85.04 3.94 26.92
CA GLY A 14 -83.87 3.67 26.10
C GLY A 14 -83.76 4.61 24.88
N PRO A 15 -82.54 4.84 24.34
CA PRO A 15 -82.35 5.66 23.15
C PRO A 15 -83.04 5.03 21.92
N GLN A 16 -83.98 5.75 21.34
CA GLN A 16 -84.56 5.46 20.02
C GLN A 16 -83.52 5.81 18.95
N VAL A 17 -83.15 4.87 18.09
CA VAL A 17 -82.30 5.11 16.92
C VAL A 17 -83.14 5.85 15.88
N PRO A 18 -82.75 7.06 15.42
CA PRO A 18 -83.46 7.73 14.34
C PRO A 18 -83.21 6.98 13.02
N GLU A 19 -84.30 6.49 12.44
CA GLU A 19 -84.37 5.93 11.09
C GLU A 19 -83.90 6.98 10.08
N ARG A 20 -82.74 6.77 9.44
CA ARG A 20 -82.17 7.69 8.45
C ARG A 20 -82.58 7.20 7.06
N ASP A 21 -83.37 8.02 6.36
CA ASP A 21 -83.77 7.78 4.97
C ASP A 21 -82.52 7.83 4.05
N PRO A 22 -82.14 6.71 3.42
CA PRO A 22 -80.87 6.60 2.69
C PRO A 22 -80.87 7.29 1.31
N TRP A 23 -81.95 7.94 0.88
CA TRP A 23 -82.06 8.53 -0.47
C TRP A 23 -82.38 10.03 -0.52
N ALA A 24 -82.24 10.77 0.58
CA ALA A 24 -82.43 12.22 0.58
C ALA A 24 -81.23 12.97 -0.06
N PRO A 25 -81.44 13.83 -1.08
CA PRO A 25 -80.38 14.64 -1.68
C PRO A 25 -79.89 15.77 -0.75
N PRO A 26 -78.60 16.14 -0.80
CA PRO A 26 -78.02 17.12 0.11
C PRO A 26 -78.58 18.53 -0.14
N ALA A 27 -79.03 19.19 0.94
CA ALA A 27 -79.46 20.58 0.90
C ALA A 27 -78.27 21.49 0.61
N THR A 28 -78.42 22.32 -0.40
CA THR A 28 -77.49 23.36 -0.87
C THR A 28 -77.49 24.53 0.10
N GLU A 29 -76.37 24.77 0.78
CA GLU A 29 -76.13 26.02 1.52
C GLU A 29 -75.39 27.03 0.63
N ASP A 30 -75.84 28.27 0.73
CA ASP A 30 -75.55 29.41 -0.13
C ASP A 30 -74.08 29.85 -0.18
N ALA A 31 -73.74 30.41 -1.33
CA ALA A 31 -72.42 30.86 -1.76
C ALA A 31 -71.83 32.01 -0.92
N ALA A 32 -70.58 31.82 -0.48
CA ALA A 32 -69.67 32.89 -0.04
C ALA A 32 -68.43 32.95 -0.95
N ALA A 33 -68.02 34.17 -1.32
CA ALA A 33 -67.01 34.48 -2.33
C ALA A 33 -65.58 34.01 -1.97
N PRO A 34 -64.71 33.68 -2.96
CA PRO A 34 -63.39 33.10 -2.71
C PRO A 34 -62.28 34.15 -2.49
N THR A 35 -61.47 33.95 -1.45
CA THR A 35 -60.18 34.63 -1.19
C THR A 35 -58.98 33.84 -1.76
N PRO A 36 -57.87 34.48 -2.16
CA PRO A 36 -56.76 33.80 -2.86
C PRO A 36 -55.92 32.92 -1.92
N ALA A 37 -55.59 31.70 -2.35
CA ALA A 37 -54.77 30.74 -1.61
C ALA A 37 -53.25 30.95 -1.87
N PRO A 38 -52.37 30.76 -0.87
CA PRO A 38 -50.91 30.92 -1.00
C PRO A 38 -50.22 29.72 -1.67
N PRO A 39 -49.02 29.88 -2.26
CA PRO A 39 -48.33 28.85 -3.04
C PRO A 39 -47.65 27.79 -2.16
N TYR A 40 -47.68 26.54 -2.60
CA TYR A 40 -47.14 25.37 -1.89
C TYR A 40 -45.62 25.22 -2.10
N PRO A 41 -44.81 24.96 -1.05
CA PRO A 41 -43.38 24.74 -1.19
C PRO A 41 -43.05 23.29 -1.62
N ALA A 42 -42.05 23.13 -2.49
CA ALA A 42 -41.56 21.84 -2.97
C ALA A 42 -40.66 21.14 -1.93
N PRO A 43 -40.76 19.79 -1.77
CA PRO A 43 -39.99 19.06 -0.76
C PRO A 43 -38.51 18.88 -1.14
N THR A 44 -37.61 19.22 -0.22
CA THR A 44 -36.18 18.92 -0.30
C THR A 44 -35.90 17.57 0.34
N TRP A 45 -35.31 16.64 -0.42
CA TRP A 45 -34.92 15.33 0.09
C TRP A 45 -33.60 15.43 0.85
N GLY A 46 -33.68 15.47 2.18
CA GLY A 46 -32.50 15.45 3.06
C GLY A 46 -31.75 14.11 2.98
N ARG A 47 -30.42 14.17 2.86
CA ARG A 47 -29.52 13.01 2.89
C ARG A 47 -29.65 12.31 4.25
N ARG A 48 -30.03 11.03 4.25
CA ARG A 48 -30.21 10.24 5.48
C ARG A 48 -28.87 10.10 6.23
N PRO A 49 -28.82 10.33 7.56
CA PRO A 49 -27.62 10.06 8.36
C PRO A 49 -27.23 8.59 8.28
N THR A 50 -25.96 8.29 8.00
CA THR A 50 -25.44 6.91 7.97
C THR A 50 -24.80 6.56 9.31
N ASN A 51 -25.45 5.67 10.07
CA ASN A 51 -25.04 5.28 11.42
C ASN A 51 -24.04 4.11 11.47
N GLY A 52 -23.26 3.87 10.40
CA GLY A 52 -22.38 2.70 10.34
C GLY A 52 -21.26 2.74 11.37
N MET A 53 -20.62 3.89 11.55
CA MET A 53 -19.46 4.06 12.43
C MET A 53 -19.80 3.88 13.94
N PRO A 54 -20.89 4.48 14.47
CA PRO A 54 -21.27 4.27 15.86
C PRO A 54 -21.71 2.84 16.17
N ILE A 55 -22.35 2.15 15.22
CA ILE A 55 -22.76 0.76 15.38
C ILE A 55 -21.54 -0.16 15.42
N ALA A 56 -20.55 0.05 14.54
CA ALA A 56 -19.31 -0.71 14.56
C ALA A 56 -18.57 -0.57 15.90
N ALA A 57 -18.48 0.65 16.45
CA ALA A 57 -17.86 0.90 17.76
C ALA A 57 -18.59 0.20 18.92
N LEU A 58 -19.93 0.18 18.90
CA LEU A 58 -20.73 -0.52 19.91
C LEU A 58 -20.56 -2.04 19.83
N VAL A 59 -20.49 -2.60 18.63
CA VAL A 59 -20.24 -4.04 18.42
C VAL A 59 -18.83 -4.41 18.87
N LEU A 60 -17.80 -3.64 18.49
CA LEU A 60 -16.42 -3.91 18.90
C LEU A 60 -16.24 -3.75 20.42
N GLY A 61 -16.93 -2.79 21.03
CA GLY A 61 -16.98 -2.61 22.48
C GLY A 61 -17.66 -3.77 23.21
N LEU A 62 -18.77 -4.30 22.67
CA LEU A 62 -19.47 -5.46 23.23
C LEU A 62 -18.61 -6.73 23.12
N VAL A 63 -17.98 -6.95 21.97
CA VAL A 63 -17.05 -8.07 21.75
C VAL A 63 -15.85 -7.94 22.68
N GLY A 64 -15.26 -6.75 22.79
CA GLY A 64 -14.18 -6.46 23.74
C GLY A 64 -14.58 -6.65 25.20
N MET A 65 -15.81 -6.29 25.58
CA MET A 65 -16.35 -6.48 26.93
C MET A 65 -16.60 -7.95 27.24
N VAL A 66 -17.14 -8.73 26.29
CA VAL A 66 -17.38 -10.17 26.45
C VAL A 66 -16.05 -10.93 26.52
N LEU A 67 -15.10 -10.62 25.62
CA LEU A 67 -13.77 -11.22 25.63
C LEU A 67 -12.97 -10.80 26.87
N GLY A 68 -13.04 -9.53 27.26
CA GLY A 68 -12.42 -9.00 28.48
C GLY A 68 -13.00 -9.62 29.74
N LEU A 69 -14.32 -9.78 29.83
CA LEU A 69 -14.99 -10.46 30.94
C LEU A 69 -14.59 -11.94 30.99
N PHE A 70 -14.48 -12.63 29.85
CA PHE A 70 -14.05 -14.01 29.79
C PHE A 70 -12.59 -14.18 30.22
N ILE A 71 -11.70 -13.27 29.82
CA ILE A 71 -10.27 -13.25 30.22
C ILE A 71 -10.11 -12.91 31.70
N VAL A 72 -10.85 -11.92 32.22
CA VAL A 72 -10.84 -11.54 33.63
C VAL A 72 -11.43 -12.65 34.50
N LEU A 73 -12.54 -13.27 34.10
CA LEU A 73 -13.11 -14.42 34.80
C LEU A 73 -12.17 -15.63 34.73
N PHE A 74 -11.48 -15.87 33.62
CA PHE A 74 -10.47 -16.94 33.52
C PHE A 74 -9.29 -16.70 34.48
N TRP A 75 -8.76 -15.48 34.56
CA TRP A 75 -7.66 -15.12 35.46
C TRP A 75 -8.10 -15.04 36.93
N LEU A 76 -9.39 -14.86 37.22
CA LEU A 76 -9.95 -14.84 38.57
C LEU A 76 -10.59 -16.17 38.99
N SER A 77 -10.79 -17.12 38.06
CA SER A 77 -11.48 -18.41 38.28
C SER A 77 -10.62 -19.45 39.00
N TRP A 78 -9.28 -19.35 38.94
CA TRP A 78 -8.41 -20.30 39.65
C TRP A 78 -8.62 -20.26 41.18
N LEU A 79 -8.92 -19.10 41.76
CA LEU A 79 -9.22 -18.92 43.19
C LEU A 79 -10.52 -19.62 43.64
N PRO A 80 -11.70 -19.36 43.03
CA PRO A 80 -12.93 -20.06 43.36
C PRO A 80 -12.91 -21.53 42.93
N ALA A 81 -12.19 -21.92 41.87
CA ALA A 81 -12.00 -23.33 41.52
C ALA A 81 -11.17 -24.07 42.58
N LEU A 82 -10.09 -23.47 43.08
CA LEU A 82 -9.29 -24.02 44.18
C LEU A 82 -10.13 -24.13 45.47
N LEU A 83 -10.89 -23.10 45.80
CA LEU A 83 -11.80 -23.10 46.96
C LEU A 83 -12.90 -24.16 46.82
N ALA A 84 -13.46 -24.37 45.62
CA ALA A 84 -14.45 -25.41 45.36
C ALA A 84 -13.88 -26.83 45.55
N VAL A 85 -12.62 -27.07 45.16
CA VAL A 85 -11.93 -28.35 45.41
C VAL A 85 -11.67 -28.56 46.91
N ILE A 86 -11.23 -27.52 47.63
CA ILE A 86 -10.99 -27.59 49.08
C ILE A 86 -12.30 -27.82 49.84
N PHE A 87 -13.33 -27.01 49.60
CA PHE A 87 -14.63 -27.16 50.25
C PHE A 87 -15.35 -28.46 49.86
N GLY A 88 -15.19 -28.92 48.61
CA GLY A 88 -15.68 -30.23 48.16
C GLY A 88 -15.00 -31.39 48.89
N GLY A 89 -13.68 -31.33 49.08
CA GLY A 89 -12.91 -32.33 49.84
C GLY A 89 -13.27 -32.37 51.33
N VAL A 90 -13.43 -31.20 51.96
CA VAL A 90 -13.85 -31.09 53.37
C VAL A 90 -15.30 -31.53 53.57
N GLY A 91 -16.20 -31.20 52.65
CA GLY A 91 -17.59 -31.67 52.66
C GLY A 91 -17.67 -33.21 52.57
N LEU A 92 -16.83 -33.83 51.74
CA LEU A 92 -16.80 -35.28 51.59
C LEU A 92 -16.21 -36.00 52.83
N SER A 93 -15.25 -35.39 53.53
CA SER A 93 -14.68 -35.95 54.77
C SER A 93 -15.66 -35.85 55.96
N GLN A 94 -16.41 -34.75 56.07
CA GLN A 94 -17.48 -34.56 57.07
C GLN A 94 -18.65 -35.54 56.88
N VAL A 95 -18.98 -35.84 55.62
CA VAL A 95 -19.98 -36.83 55.24
C VAL A 95 -19.51 -38.27 55.55
N ARG A 96 -18.22 -38.58 55.34
CA ARG A 96 -17.62 -39.88 55.75
C ARG A 96 -17.56 -40.04 57.26
N ALA A 97 -17.36 -38.95 58.01
CA ALA A 97 -17.33 -38.93 59.47
C ALA A 97 -18.73 -38.99 60.13
N GLY A 98 -19.81 -39.12 59.34
CA GLY A 98 -21.18 -39.30 59.86
C GLY A 98 -21.84 -38.03 60.40
N ARG A 99 -21.25 -36.84 60.18
CA ARG A 99 -21.74 -35.55 60.71
C ARG A 99 -22.63 -34.75 59.74
N ALA A 100 -22.83 -35.25 58.53
CA ALA A 100 -23.68 -34.62 57.52
C ALA A 100 -24.45 -35.67 56.69
N THR A 101 -25.75 -35.45 56.48
CA THR A 101 -26.67 -36.37 55.78
C THR A 101 -26.78 -36.13 54.26
N SER A 102 -26.03 -35.20 53.69
CA SER A 102 -26.12 -34.80 52.28
C SER A 102 -25.00 -35.38 51.39
N LYS A 103 -24.83 -36.71 51.40
CA LYS A 103 -23.89 -37.46 50.52
C LYS A 103 -24.00 -37.08 49.04
N GLY A 104 -25.22 -36.86 48.55
CA GLY A 104 -25.46 -36.50 47.15
C GLY A 104 -24.97 -35.10 46.78
N MET A 105 -25.05 -34.13 47.70
CA MET A 105 -24.70 -32.73 47.42
C MET A 105 -23.17 -32.52 47.39
N ALA A 106 -22.43 -33.21 48.27
CA ALA A 106 -20.97 -33.19 48.25
C ALA A 106 -20.39 -33.88 46.99
N LEU A 107 -21.00 -35.01 46.56
CA LEU A 107 -20.61 -35.68 45.32
C LEU A 107 -20.91 -34.81 44.09
N ALA A 108 -22.07 -34.15 44.06
CA ALA A 108 -22.42 -33.22 42.97
C ALA A 108 -21.42 -32.06 42.86
N GLY A 109 -20.95 -31.50 43.98
CA GLY A 109 -19.94 -30.44 43.99
C GLY A 109 -18.58 -30.89 43.42
N VAL A 110 -18.09 -32.07 43.82
CA VAL A 110 -16.83 -32.62 43.29
C VAL A 110 -16.93 -32.94 41.80
N VAL A 111 -18.03 -33.57 41.36
CA VAL A 111 -18.23 -33.90 39.95
C VAL A 111 -18.34 -32.65 39.09
N THR A 112 -19.10 -31.65 39.54
CA THR A 112 -19.25 -30.37 38.81
C THR A 112 -17.93 -29.58 38.79
N GLY A 113 -17.12 -29.64 39.84
CA GLY A 113 -15.79 -29.02 39.90
C GLY A 113 -14.78 -29.67 38.94
N ILE A 114 -14.73 -31.00 38.89
CA ILE A 114 -13.86 -31.73 37.94
C ILE A 114 -14.31 -31.45 36.50
N LEU A 115 -15.62 -31.47 36.23
CA LEU A 115 -16.15 -31.13 34.91
C LEU A 115 -15.81 -29.69 34.50
N GLY A 116 -15.90 -28.75 35.44
CA GLY A 116 -15.49 -27.36 35.24
C GLY A 116 -13.99 -27.22 34.94
N LEU A 117 -13.13 -27.97 35.64
CA LEU A 117 -11.69 -27.97 35.40
C LEU A 117 -11.33 -28.54 34.02
N VAL A 118 -11.98 -29.63 33.61
CA VAL A 118 -11.80 -30.23 32.29
C VAL A 118 -12.28 -29.29 31.19
N MET A 119 -13.44 -28.65 31.37
CA MET A 119 -13.96 -27.64 30.43
C MET A 119 -13.03 -26.42 30.34
N ALA A 120 -12.48 -25.93 31.45
CA ALA A 120 -11.55 -24.82 31.46
C ALA A 120 -10.21 -25.18 30.78
N ALA A 121 -9.69 -26.38 31.02
CA ALA A 121 -8.49 -26.88 30.35
C ALA A 121 -8.72 -27.04 28.84
N ALA A 122 -9.86 -27.61 28.43
CA ALA A 122 -10.24 -27.75 27.03
C ALA A 122 -10.39 -26.39 26.34
N ALA A 123 -11.06 -25.43 26.98
CA ALA A 123 -11.20 -24.06 26.47
C ALA A 123 -9.84 -23.34 26.39
N GLY A 124 -8.96 -23.55 27.37
CA GLY A 124 -7.60 -22.99 27.36
C GLY A 124 -6.75 -23.54 26.21
N VAL A 125 -6.73 -24.87 26.02
CA VAL A 125 -6.01 -25.51 24.91
C VAL A 125 -6.58 -25.04 23.57
N PHE A 126 -7.90 -25.02 23.42
CA PHE A 126 -8.57 -24.52 22.21
C PHE A 126 -8.20 -23.07 21.89
N THR A 127 -8.19 -22.19 22.89
CA THR A 127 -7.81 -20.78 22.74
C THR A 127 -6.34 -20.65 22.31
N VAL A 128 -5.43 -21.40 22.94
CA VAL A 128 -4.00 -21.36 22.60
C VAL A 128 -3.76 -21.83 21.16
N VAL A 129 -4.47 -22.86 20.69
CA VAL A 129 -4.34 -23.35 19.31
C VAL A 129 -4.79 -22.27 18.32
N ILE A 130 -5.98 -21.69 18.50
CA ILE A 130 -6.49 -20.63 17.61
C ILE A 130 -5.57 -19.41 17.61
N VAL A 131 -5.11 -18.97 18.78
CA VAL A 131 -4.22 -17.80 18.87
C VAL A 131 -2.87 -18.09 18.22
N LYS A 132 -2.31 -19.30 18.36
CA LYS A 132 -1.06 -19.67 17.70
C LYS A 132 -1.17 -19.64 16.19
N GLU A 133 -2.23 -20.23 15.62
CA GLU A 133 -2.47 -20.19 14.18
C GLU A 133 -2.57 -18.75 13.66
N ALA A 134 -3.36 -17.91 14.31
CA ALA A 134 -3.50 -16.50 13.93
C ALA A 134 -2.18 -15.70 14.07
N VAL A 135 -1.38 -15.97 15.10
CA VAL A 135 -0.08 -15.32 15.31
C VAL A 135 0.97 -15.79 14.31
N ASP A 136 0.98 -17.08 13.97
CA ASP A 136 1.91 -17.65 13.01
C ASP A 136 1.61 -17.15 11.59
N ASP A 137 0.33 -17.03 11.22
CA ASP A 137 -0.11 -16.43 9.95
C ASP A 137 0.30 -14.95 9.87
N ALA A 138 0.00 -14.16 10.91
CA ALA A 138 0.40 -12.74 10.95
C ALA A 138 1.93 -12.56 10.91
N ARG A 139 2.67 -13.41 11.62
CA ARG A 139 4.15 -13.41 11.59
C ARG A 139 4.68 -13.75 10.20
N ARG A 140 4.03 -14.68 9.49
CA ARG A 140 4.41 -15.07 8.14
C ARG A 140 4.18 -13.93 7.16
N GLU A 141 3.03 -13.28 7.19
CA GLU A 141 2.74 -12.12 6.32
C GLU A 141 3.73 -10.98 6.56
N VAL A 142 3.99 -10.64 7.83
CA VAL A 142 4.99 -9.61 8.18
C VAL A 142 6.38 -10.00 7.67
N LYS A 143 6.77 -11.27 7.77
CA LYS A 143 8.06 -11.75 7.27
C LYS A 143 8.13 -11.67 5.76
N GLU A 144 7.10 -12.09 5.03
CA GLU A 144 7.05 -12.02 3.57
C GLU A 144 7.15 -10.56 3.07
N VAL A 145 6.42 -9.64 3.70
CA VAL A 145 6.51 -8.19 3.39
C VAL A 145 7.90 -7.64 3.71
N THR A 146 8.49 -8.03 4.83
CA THR A 146 9.83 -7.57 5.24
C THR A 146 10.92 -8.11 4.30
N ASP A 147 10.85 -9.38 3.92
CA ASP A 147 11.79 -10.02 2.99
C ASP A 147 11.64 -9.43 1.58
N GLU A 148 10.41 -9.11 1.14
CA GLU A 148 10.18 -8.40 -0.12
C GLU A 148 10.72 -6.96 -0.08
N ALA A 149 10.45 -6.21 0.99
CA ALA A 149 10.97 -4.85 1.17
C ALA A 149 12.50 -4.83 1.19
N SER A 150 13.12 -5.80 1.89
CA SER A 150 14.59 -5.92 1.95
C SER A 150 15.17 -6.23 0.57
N ARG A 151 14.58 -7.17 -0.19
CA ARG A 151 15.03 -7.48 -1.56
C ARG A 151 14.88 -6.29 -2.51
N LYS A 152 13.79 -5.51 -2.38
CA LYS A 152 13.59 -4.29 -3.16
C LYS A 152 14.63 -3.22 -2.82
N ALA A 153 14.92 -3.02 -1.53
CA ALA A 153 15.95 -2.09 -1.08
C ALA A 153 17.34 -2.50 -1.61
N GLU A 154 17.70 -3.78 -1.49
CA GLU A 154 18.96 -4.31 -2.04
C GLU A 154 19.05 -4.17 -3.56
N ALA A 155 17.95 -4.38 -4.28
CA ALA A 155 17.90 -4.20 -5.73
C ALA A 155 18.09 -2.73 -6.12
N ALA A 156 17.39 -1.81 -5.45
CA ALA A 156 17.53 -0.37 -5.68
C ALA A 156 18.93 0.14 -5.34
N GLU A 157 19.55 -0.36 -4.27
CA GLU A 157 20.94 -0.03 -3.93
C GLU A 157 21.92 -0.52 -5.00
N LYS A 158 21.73 -1.75 -5.51
CA LYS A 158 22.54 -2.29 -6.61
C LYS A 158 22.36 -1.50 -7.90
N GLU A 159 21.14 -1.09 -8.22
CA GLU A 159 20.83 -0.27 -9.39
C GLU A 159 21.49 1.10 -9.29
N ALA A 160 21.34 1.78 -8.15
CA ALA A 160 22.01 3.07 -7.90
C ALA A 160 23.54 2.94 -7.93
N ALA A 161 24.10 1.86 -7.40
CA ALA A 161 25.53 1.59 -7.47
C ALA A 161 25.99 1.34 -8.92
N ALA A 162 25.20 0.61 -9.72
CA ALA A 162 25.49 0.37 -11.13
C ALA A 162 25.41 1.66 -11.96
N GLU A 163 24.39 2.49 -11.74
CA GLU A 163 24.25 3.80 -12.36
C GLU A 163 25.43 4.71 -12.02
N LYS A 164 25.82 4.78 -10.74
CA LYS A 164 27.00 5.54 -10.33
C LYS A 164 28.29 5.02 -10.97
N ALA A 165 28.43 3.71 -11.14
CA ALA A 165 29.60 3.11 -11.79
C ALA A 165 29.68 3.42 -13.29
N ARG A 166 28.57 3.81 -13.92
CA ARG A 166 28.52 4.29 -15.32
C ARG A 166 28.97 5.74 -15.47
N HIS A 167 29.21 6.48 -14.39
CA HIS A 167 29.71 7.85 -14.42
C HIS A 167 31.20 7.89 -14.09
N LEU A 168 32.02 8.09 -15.11
CA LEU A 168 33.48 8.01 -15.07
C LEU A 168 34.12 9.36 -15.36
N THR A 169 35.40 9.48 -15.01
CA THR A 169 36.26 10.56 -15.52
C THR A 169 36.94 10.13 -16.82
N PHE A 170 37.27 11.11 -17.67
CA PHE A 170 38.01 10.83 -18.91
C PHE A 170 39.28 10.01 -18.66
N GLY A 171 39.51 9.01 -19.51
CA GLY A 171 40.62 8.06 -19.42
C GLY A 171 40.32 6.81 -18.57
N GLN A 172 39.28 6.82 -17.74
CA GLN A 172 38.89 5.62 -17.01
C GLN A 172 38.18 4.63 -17.94
N PRO A 173 38.50 3.33 -17.88
CA PRO A 173 37.80 2.34 -18.65
C PRO A 173 36.50 1.90 -17.97
N TYR A 174 35.45 1.70 -18.77
CA TYR A 174 34.22 1.02 -18.36
C TYR A 174 34.11 -0.33 -19.06
N ALA A 175 33.68 -1.36 -18.33
CA ALA A 175 33.49 -2.70 -18.87
C ALA A 175 32.01 -2.95 -19.12
N PHE A 176 31.64 -3.06 -20.40
CA PHE A 176 30.34 -3.54 -20.85
C PHE A 176 30.32 -5.08 -20.87
N GLY A 177 29.14 -5.63 -21.15
CA GLY A 177 28.98 -7.06 -21.41
C GLY A 177 29.87 -7.57 -22.56
N ASP A 178 29.93 -8.89 -22.71
CA ASP A 178 30.72 -9.59 -23.75
C ASP A 178 32.24 -9.31 -23.74
N GLY A 179 32.75 -8.67 -22.68
CA GLY A 179 34.16 -8.32 -22.54
C GLY A 179 34.55 -7.08 -23.35
N LEU A 180 33.60 -6.21 -23.70
CA LEU A 180 33.91 -4.92 -24.30
C LEU A 180 34.34 -3.92 -23.23
N LYS A 181 35.58 -3.44 -23.33
CA LYS A 181 36.13 -2.40 -22.46
C LYS A 181 36.23 -1.10 -23.26
N VAL A 182 35.53 -0.07 -22.82
CA VAL A 182 35.48 1.24 -23.49
C VAL A 182 36.23 2.27 -22.67
N THR A 183 37.00 3.12 -23.33
CA THR A 183 37.66 4.27 -22.73
C THR A 183 37.44 5.49 -23.62
N VAL A 184 36.92 6.57 -23.03
CA VAL A 184 36.90 7.90 -23.68
C VAL A 184 38.13 8.67 -23.20
N VAL A 185 38.99 9.05 -24.14
CA VAL A 185 40.20 9.84 -23.85
C VAL A 185 39.80 11.28 -23.53
N LYS A 186 40.60 11.98 -22.71
CA LYS A 186 40.41 13.42 -22.46
C LYS A 186 40.31 14.15 -23.82
N PRO A 187 39.27 14.97 -24.05
CA PRO A 187 39.12 15.68 -25.31
C PRO A 187 40.30 16.60 -25.61
N GLU A 188 40.62 16.77 -26.89
CA GLU A 188 41.68 17.65 -27.35
C GLU A 188 41.11 18.78 -28.20
N PRO A 189 41.61 20.03 -28.10
CA PRO A 189 41.20 21.11 -28.98
C PRO A 189 41.38 20.75 -30.46
N PHE A 190 40.38 21.11 -31.26
CA PHE A 190 40.32 20.78 -32.67
C PHE A 190 39.97 22.03 -33.48
N THR A 191 40.67 22.22 -34.59
CA THR A 191 40.31 23.26 -35.57
C THR A 191 39.62 22.58 -36.75
N PRO A 192 38.31 22.84 -36.97
CA PRO A 192 37.60 22.39 -38.15
C PRO A 192 38.13 23.08 -39.41
N ASP A 193 37.99 22.43 -40.57
CA ASP A 193 38.29 23.08 -41.84
C ASP A 193 37.20 24.08 -42.26
N ALA A 194 37.43 24.78 -43.38
CA ALA A 194 36.52 25.80 -43.89
C ALA A 194 35.17 25.25 -44.40
N PHE A 195 35.03 23.93 -44.54
CA PHE A 195 33.83 23.26 -45.01
C PHE A 195 33.07 22.56 -43.88
N ALA A 196 33.47 22.80 -42.62
CA ALA A 196 32.88 22.19 -41.46
C ALA A 196 31.39 22.55 -41.30
N SER A 197 30.58 21.53 -41.07
CA SER A 197 29.18 21.64 -40.64
C SER A 197 29.08 21.35 -39.14
N GLY A 198 28.05 21.88 -38.47
CA GLY A 198 27.83 21.67 -37.03
C GLY A 198 28.74 22.50 -36.11
N HIS A 199 29.39 23.54 -36.64
CA HIS A 199 30.25 24.45 -35.88
C HIS A 199 29.81 25.90 -36.07
N ALA A 200 29.15 26.48 -35.06
CA ALA A 200 28.74 27.88 -35.09
C ALA A 200 29.93 28.83 -34.86
N GLU A 201 29.84 30.04 -35.42
CA GLU A 201 30.87 31.06 -35.26
C GLU A 201 31.10 31.40 -33.77
N GLY A 202 32.37 31.41 -33.35
CA GLY A 202 32.77 31.69 -31.96
C GLY A 202 32.75 30.47 -31.02
N ASN A 203 32.23 29.32 -31.46
CA ASN A 203 32.32 28.09 -30.69
C ASN A 203 33.75 27.54 -30.65
N LYS A 204 34.01 26.65 -29.71
CA LYS A 204 35.24 25.86 -29.62
C LYS A 204 34.95 24.43 -30.02
N ALA A 205 35.78 23.86 -30.90
CA ALA A 205 35.65 22.46 -31.27
C ALA A 205 36.67 21.59 -30.55
N PHE A 206 36.24 20.38 -30.18
CA PHE A 206 37.07 19.40 -29.49
C PHE A 206 36.95 18.03 -30.16
N GLN A 207 38.07 17.33 -30.26
CA GLN A 207 38.12 15.95 -30.71
C GLN A 207 37.88 15.01 -29.52
N VAL A 208 36.88 14.14 -29.66
CA VAL A 208 36.58 13.05 -28.73
C VAL A 208 37.07 11.75 -29.34
N THR A 209 37.94 11.04 -28.60
CA THR A 209 38.49 9.76 -29.03
C THR A 209 38.00 8.65 -28.13
N ILE A 210 37.34 7.65 -28.72
CA ILE A 210 36.77 6.50 -28.01
C ILE A 210 37.52 5.24 -28.43
N THR A 211 38.09 4.52 -27.47
CA THR A 211 38.72 3.22 -27.71
C THR A 211 37.83 2.12 -27.17
N VAL A 212 37.53 1.14 -28.02
CA VAL A 212 36.83 -0.09 -27.64
C VAL A 212 37.80 -1.27 -27.77
N GLU A 213 38.01 -2.00 -26.69
CA GLU A 213 38.84 -3.20 -26.64
C GLU A 213 37.96 -4.41 -26.33
N ASN A 214 38.07 -5.49 -27.13
CA ASN A 214 37.40 -6.74 -26.81
C ASN A 214 38.35 -7.63 -25.98
N THR A 215 38.18 -7.63 -24.66
CA THR A 215 38.89 -8.51 -23.72
C THR A 215 38.19 -9.85 -23.51
N GLY A 216 37.05 -10.08 -24.15
CA GLY A 216 36.30 -11.33 -24.12
C GLY A 216 36.95 -12.42 -24.98
N SER A 217 36.29 -13.59 -25.03
CA SER A 217 36.74 -14.76 -25.80
C SER A 217 35.98 -14.97 -27.12
N LYS A 218 34.93 -14.17 -27.37
CA LYS A 218 34.09 -14.24 -28.58
C LYS A 218 34.12 -12.91 -29.32
N ARG A 219 33.75 -12.94 -30.61
CA ARG A 219 33.50 -11.69 -31.36
C ARG A 219 32.36 -10.90 -30.70
N ALA A 220 32.52 -9.59 -30.62
CA ALA A 220 31.53 -8.67 -30.08
C ALA A 220 31.10 -7.67 -31.16
N SER A 221 29.86 -7.20 -31.13
CA SER A 221 29.33 -6.22 -32.09
C SER A 221 29.42 -4.80 -31.53
N ILE A 222 29.58 -3.82 -32.41
CA ILE A 222 29.46 -2.39 -32.11
C ILE A 222 28.45 -1.82 -33.12
N THR A 223 27.38 -1.19 -32.63
CA THR A 223 26.20 -0.84 -33.44
C THR A 223 25.73 0.60 -33.26
N THR A 224 26.02 1.25 -32.13
CA THR A 224 25.61 2.65 -31.86
C THR A 224 26.43 3.67 -32.67
N GLY A 225 27.75 3.46 -32.74
CA GLY A 225 28.71 4.16 -33.59
C GLY A 225 28.92 5.66 -33.42
N LEU A 226 27.98 6.42 -32.86
CA LEU A 226 28.14 7.85 -32.55
C LEU A 226 27.90 8.08 -31.05
N PRO A 227 28.80 8.81 -30.35
CA PRO A 227 28.53 9.25 -28.99
C PRO A 227 27.62 10.48 -28.99
N ASP A 228 26.90 10.67 -27.89
CA ASP A 228 26.25 11.93 -27.56
C ASP A 228 27.15 12.74 -26.62
N VAL A 229 27.12 14.07 -26.74
CA VAL A 229 28.01 14.95 -25.98
C VAL A 229 27.25 16.14 -25.43
N ASN A 230 27.36 16.36 -24.12
CA ASN A 230 26.78 17.49 -23.42
C ASN A 230 27.87 18.46 -22.96
N ASP A 231 27.56 19.76 -22.96
CA ASP A 231 28.43 20.83 -22.47
C ASP A 231 28.35 21.02 -20.94
N ALA A 232 29.02 22.04 -20.40
CA ALA A 232 29.04 22.32 -18.97
C ALA A 232 27.65 22.63 -18.37
N ASP A 233 26.70 23.10 -19.19
CA ASP A 233 25.33 23.42 -18.78
C ASP A 233 24.39 22.19 -18.93
N GLY A 234 24.92 21.06 -19.42
CA GLY A 234 24.16 19.85 -19.70
C GLY A 234 23.37 19.91 -21.03
N ALA A 235 23.65 20.89 -21.89
CA ALA A 235 23.01 20.98 -23.20
C ALA A 235 23.73 20.10 -24.22
N SER A 236 22.95 19.36 -25.02
CA SER A 236 23.49 18.53 -26.10
C SER A 236 24.16 19.38 -27.18
N THR A 237 25.34 18.93 -27.59
CA THR A 237 26.23 19.62 -28.53
C THR A 237 26.09 19.06 -29.94
N GLN A 238 26.61 19.79 -30.92
CA GLN A 238 26.58 19.36 -32.31
C GLN A 238 27.86 18.63 -32.70
N LEU A 239 27.69 17.48 -33.36
CA LEU A 239 28.77 16.81 -34.08
C LEU A 239 29.27 17.70 -35.22
N VAL A 240 30.57 17.90 -35.27
CA VAL A 240 31.27 18.62 -36.33
C VAL A 240 31.69 17.63 -37.39
N ILE A 241 31.23 17.85 -38.62
CA ILE A 241 31.62 17.08 -39.80
C ILE A 241 32.40 18.02 -40.72
N ASP A 242 33.67 17.73 -40.95
CA ASP A 242 34.56 18.50 -41.82
C ASP A 242 35.08 17.65 -43.00
N GLY A 243 35.77 18.28 -43.94
CA GLY A 243 36.38 17.63 -45.10
C GLY A 243 37.72 16.94 -44.81
N SER A 244 38.18 16.92 -43.54
CA SER A 244 39.51 16.41 -43.20
C SER A 244 39.63 14.88 -43.29
N GLY A 245 38.51 14.16 -43.29
CA GLY A 245 38.48 12.70 -43.25
C GLY A 245 39.01 12.10 -41.94
N ARG A 246 39.19 12.91 -40.88
CA ARG A 246 39.67 12.44 -39.57
C ARG A 246 38.64 11.64 -38.79
N GLN A 247 37.35 11.90 -39.04
CA GLN A 247 36.27 11.23 -38.34
C GLN A 247 36.29 9.72 -38.62
N LYS A 248 36.19 8.93 -37.55
CA LYS A 248 36.12 7.47 -37.60
C LYS A 248 34.96 7.03 -36.73
N VAL A 249 33.92 6.52 -37.37
CA VAL A 249 32.73 5.98 -36.71
C VAL A 249 33.02 4.53 -36.30
N LEU A 250 32.65 4.17 -35.07
CA LEU A 250 32.80 2.81 -34.58
C LEU A 250 31.64 1.93 -35.06
N ASP A 251 31.91 0.94 -35.90
CA ASP A 251 30.87 0.02 -36.37
C ASP A 251 31.39 -1.41 -36.55
N GLY A 252 30.46 -2.32 -36.84
CA GLY A 252 30.76 -3.70 -37.20
C GLY A 252 31.04 -4.59 -35.99
N TYR A 253 32.14 -5.34 -36.06
CA TYR A 253 32.49 -6.32 -35.03
C TYR A 253 33.97 -6.28 -34.66
N LEU A 254 34.25 -6.62 -33.41
CA LEU A 254 35.58 -6.67 -32.84
C LEU A 254 35.91 -8.09 -32.39
N LEU A 255 37.01 -8.65 -32.91
CA LEU A 255 37.51 -9.96 -32.52
C LEU A 255 38.19 -9.90 -31.14
N PRO A 256 38.27 -11.03 -30.40
CA PRO A 256 39.01 -11.14 -29.15
C PRO A 256 40.43 -10.57 -29.22
N GLY A 257 40.82 -9.79 -28.22
CA GLY A 257 42.14 -9.15 -28.10
C GLY A 257 42.37 -7.98 -29.07
N ARG A 258 41.38 -7.57 -29.85
CA ARG A 258 41.51 -6.44 -30.79
C ARG A 258 40.93 -5.15 -30.20
N LYS A 259 41.37 -4.03 -30.77
CA LYS A 259 40.89 -2.68 -30.45
C LYS A 259 40.32 -2.01 -31.69
N ALA A 260 39.26 -1.24 -31.51
CA ALA A 260 38.72 -0.28 -32.46
C ALA A 260 38.82 1.13 -31.86
N VAL A 261 39.03 2.13 -32.70
CA VAL A 261 39.18 3.53 -32.27
C VAL A 261 38.23 4.41 -33.09
N GLY A 262 37.31 5.07 -32.40
CA GLY A 262 36.45 6.10 -32.93
C GLY A 262 37.02 7.48 -32.68
N VAL A 263 36.84 8.36 -33.64
CA VAL A 263 37.30 9.76 -33.59
C VAL A 263 36.14 10.63 -34.06
N TYR A 264 35.73 11.57 -33.21
CA TYR A 264 34.59 12.46 -33.43
C TYR A 264 35.00 13.88 -33.06
N ALA A 265 34.35 14.89 -33.62
CA ALA A 265 34.57 16.28 -33.25
C ALA A 265 33.24 16.89 -32.82
N PHE A 266 33.23 17.69 -31.75
CA PHE A 266 32.03 18.34 -31.24
C PHE A 266 32.26 19.83 -31.05
N SER A 267 31.23 20.63 -31.30
CA SER A 267 31.26 22.08 -31.18
C SER A 267 30.57 22.54 -29.90
N LEU A 268 31.30 23.19 -29.01
CA LEU A 268 30.81 23.69 -27.71
C LEU A 268 30.76 25.23 -27.70
N PRO A 269 29.72 25.83 -27.09
CA PRO A 269 29.64 27.27 -26.92
C PRO A 269 30.75 27.77 -25.98
N PRO A 270 31.37 28.93 -26.23
CA PRO A 270 32.56 29.37 -25.50
C PRO A 270 32.31 29.54 -24.00
N GLY A 271 31.06 29.79 -23.59
CA GLY A 271 30.64 29.93 -22.19
C GLY A 271 30.46 28.62 -21.42
N ALA A 272 30.32 27.47 -22.11
CA ALA A 272 30.14 26.15 -21.50
C ALA A 272 31.19 25.12 -22.01
N ALA A 273 32.29 25.61 -22.58
CA ALA A 273 33.31 24.80 -23.24
C ALA A 273 34.42 24.32 -22.29
N ASP A 274 34.36 24.59 -21.00
CA ASP A 274 35.38 24.20 -20.00
C ASP A 274 35.16 22.79 -19.43
N ARG A 275 33.95 22.25 -19.54
CA ARG A 275 33.59 20.87 -19.20
C ARG A 275 32.86 20.20 -20.36
N MET A 276 33.05 18.89 -20.46
CA MET A 276 32.34 18.04 -21.40
C MET A 276 31.91 16.76 -20.69
N GLU A 277 30.75 16.24 -21.08
CA GLU A 277 30.33 14.87 -20.80
C GLU A 277 30.10 14.15 -22.13
N VAL A 278 30.66 12.95 -22.25
CA VAL A 278 30.52 12.08 -23.40
C VAL A 278 29.74 10.84 -22.98
N GLU A 279 28.60 10.63 -23.62
CA GLU A 279 27.74 9.48 -23.46
C GLU A 279 28.01 8.48 -24.58
N PHE A 280 28.24 7.21 -24.24
CA PHE A 280 28.48 6.17 -25.24
C PHE A 280 28.15 4.77 -24.72
N THR A 281 27.42 4.02 -25.53
CA THR A 281 27.26 2.56 -25.42
C THR A 281 27.67 1.88 -26.73
N PRO A 282 28.36 0.72 -26.71
CA PRO A 282 28.64 -0.03 -27.92
C PRO A 282 27.38 -0.53 -28.65
N ASP A 283 26.28 -0.77 -27.91
CA ASP A 283 25.02 -1.28 -28.43
C ASP A 283 23.84 -0.86 -27.53
N VAL A 284 23.11 0.17 -27.97
CA VAL A 284 21.93 0.73 -27.27
C VAL A 284 20.83 -0.29 -27.03
N ALA A 285 20.77 -1.38 -27.81
CA ALA A 285 19.76 -2.41 -27.63
C ALA A 285 20.12 -3.40 -26.49
N LYS A 286 21.37 -3.39 -26.01
CA LYS A 286 21.87 -4.34 -25.02
C LYS A 286 22.27 -3.72 -23.69
N TRP A 287 22.79 -2.50 -23.71
CA TRP A 287 23.34 -1.88 -22.51
C TRP A 287 22.98 -0.41 -22.44
N ASP A 288 22.67 0.03 -21.22
CA ASP A 288 22.58 1.45 -20.89
C ASP A 288 23.92 2.16 -21.14
N ASP A 289 23.83 3.47 -21.33
CA ASP A 289 24.99 4.31 -21.59
C ASP A 289 25.93 4.46 -20.39
N ALA A 290 27.21 4.60 -20.71
CA ALA A 290 28.20 5.09 -19.79
C ALA A 290 28.61 6.51 -20.15
N TYR A 291 28.96 7.27 -19.12
CA TYR A 291 29.22 8.70 -19.15
C TYR A 291 30.66 8.95 -18.75
N TRP A 292 31.39 9.68 -19.57
CA TRP A 292 32.73 10.16 -19.23
C TRP A 292 32.71 11.68 -19.18
N SER A 293 32.96 12.26 -18.02
CA SER A 293 32.96 13.71 -17.86
C SER A 293 34.25 14.26 -17.26
N GLY A 294 34.53 15.53 -17.56
CA GLY A 294 35.72 16.21 -17.06
C GLY A 294 36.03 17.50 -17.83
N PRO A 295 37.16 18.15 -17.50
CA PRO A 295 37.59 19.35 -18.19
C PRO A 295 38.02 19.06 -19.63
N THR A 296 37.75 19.99 -20.53
CA THR A 296 38.11 19.91 -21.97
C THR A 296 39.54 20.36 -22.29
N SER A 297 40.20 21.05 -21.35
CA SER A 297 41.59 21.53 -21.46
C SER A 297 42.31 21.42 -20.12
#